data_AF-A0A9E0UQH6-F1
#
_entry.id   AF-A0A9E0UQH6-F1
#
_cell.length_a   1.000
_cell.length_b   1.000
_cell.length_c   1.000
_cell.angle_alpha   90.00
_cell.angle_beta   90.00
_cell.angle_gamma   90.00
#
_symmetry.space_group_name_H-M   'P 1'
#
loop_
_entity.id
_entity.type
_entity.pdbx_description
1 polymer ?
#
loop_
_entity_poly.entity_id
_entity_poly.type
_entity_poly.pdbx_seq_one_letter_code
_entity_poly.pdbx_strand_id
1 'polypeptide(L)'
;MQKIFLFCFVILFSSCGNKSSEEHITKKPELTKDSSSTETITKKPSEQNKENLISIIAVGDIMMGSNYPTNASLPPNDGRDILSGVSEALQNADITLGNLEGTLLNSGGKAKDCGEHCHAFRMPEHYAEYLKDAGFDYMNLANNHSGDFGVIGRESTKNTLESYGIKYGGLQDAETSVMEVGRTKIGFAGFAPNWGTCDINNLSKAKEIVSDLKKECDIVVVCFHGGAEGTGAQRVRNETEYYLGEKRGNVVEFSHGVIEAGADLVLGSGPHVARAMELYEGKFIAYSLGNFCTYGKFGLAGVLGLAPILKVYVDGKGKFVKGEIISVQQKGRGIPEIDETNKSAQIISKLTQMDFTNSKINIDGDGIITIDN
;
A
#
# COMPACT_ATOMS: atom_id res chain seq x y z
N MET A 1 -47.39 23.82 -39.34
CA MET A 1 -47.13 22.38 -39.50
C MET A 1 -46.41 21.87 -38.25
N GLN A 2 -47.02 20.89 -37.56
CA GLN A 2 -46.43 19.85 -36.67
C GLN A 2 -45.50 20.28 -35.51
N LYS A 3 -45.62 19.78 -34.28
CA LYS A 3 -46.47 18.76 -33.64
C LYS A 3 -46.44 19.05 -32.12
N ILE A 4 -47.60 19.01 -31.49
CA ILE A 4 -47.79 18.96 -30.03
C ILE A 4 -47.61 17.51 -29.59
N PHE A 5 -46.82 17.26 -28.55
CA PHE A 5 -46.88 16.02 -27.78
C PHE A 5 -47.03 16.34 -26.30
N LEU A 6 -48.24 16.12 -25.81
CA LEU A 6 -48.65 16.10 -24.42
C LEU A 6 -48.71 14.62 -24.03
N PHE A 7 -48.02 14.19 -22.99
CA PHE A 7 -48.29 12.89 -22.37
C PHE A 7 -48.32 13.03 -20.85
N CYS A 8 -49.47 12.64 -20.30
CA CYS A 8 -49.87 12.77 -18.93
C CYS A 8 -49.22 11.72 -18.01
N PHE A 9 -49.02 12.16 -16.78
CA PHE A 9 -48.71 11.42 -15.56
C PHE A 9 -49.83 10.42 -15.21
N VAL A 10 -49.47 9.21 -14.78
CA VAL A 10 -50.31 8.37 -13.90
C VAL A 10 -49.42 7.80 -12.80
N ILE A 11 -49.56 8.36 -11.59
CA ILE A 11 -49.10 7.75 -10.34
C ILE A 11 -50.29 6.97 -9.76
N LEU A 12 -50.09 5.67 -9.51
CA LEU A 12 -51.02 4.86 -8.72
C LEU A 12 -50.43 4.67 -7.32
N PHE A 13 -50.99 5.38 -6.35
CA PHE A 13 -50.92 5.02 -4.94
C PHE A 13 -51.94 3.91 -4.68
N SER A 14 -51.54 2.85 -3.97
CA SER A 14 -52.45 1.96 -3.27
C SER A 14 -51.97 1.81 -1.83
N SER A 15 -52.88 2.17 -0.93
CA SER A 15 -52.75 2.17 0.52
C SER A 15 -53.67 1.10 1.12
N CYS A 16 -53.37 0.76 2.37
CA CYS A 16 -54.17 0.05 3.37
C CYS A 16 -54.11 -1.49 3.39
N GLY A 17 -53.70 -2.01 4.57
CA GLY A 17 -53.89 -3.40 4.95
C GLY A 17 -53.11 -3.83 6.19
N ASN A 18 -53.29 -3.13 7.31
CA ASN A 18 -52.77 -3.53 8.62
C ASN A 18 -53.56 -4.75 9.14
N LYS A 19 -52.91 -5.82 9.61
CA LYS A 19 -53.50 -6.81 10.52
C LYS A 19 -52.45 -7.48 11.42
N SER A 20 -52.74 -7.29 12.71
CA SER A 20 -52.20 -7.76 13.97
C SER A 20 -51.85 -9.25 14.15
N SER A 21 -50.93 -9.44 15.11
CA SER A 21 -50.91 -10.40 16.24
C SER A 21 -50.65 -11.89 15.97
N GLU A 22 -49.60 -12.43 16.59
CA GLU A 22 -49.70 -13.11 17.90
C GLU A 22 -48.30 -13.53 18.43
N GLU A 23 -47.99 -13.11 19.65
CA GLU A 23 -46.95 -13.68 20.51
C GLU A 23 -47.42 -15.02 21.09
N HIS A 24 -46.54 -16.01 21.15
CA HIS A 24 -46.71 -17.13 22.06
C HIS A 24 -45.44 -17.37 22.89
N ILE A 25 -45.46 -16.80 24.09
CA ILE A 25 -44.63 -17.19 25.23
C ILE A 25 -45.26 -18.45 25.84
N THR A 26 -44.50 -19.53 26.01
CA THR A 26 -44.76 -20.51 27.09
C THR A 26 -43.46 -21.05 27.69
N LYS A 27 -43.59 -21.40 28.97
CA LYS A 27 -42.57 -21.43 30.02
C LYS A 27 -41.70 -22.70 30.02
N LYS A 28 -40.50 -22.50 30.56
CA LYS A 28 -39.55 -23.46 31.15
C LYS A 28 -40.20 -24.42 32.16
N PRO A 29 -39.62 -25.62 32.33
CA PRO A 29 -39.43 -26.17 33.67
C PRO A 29 -37.98 -26.60 33.94
N GLU A 30 -37.45 -26.16 35.09
CA GLU A 30 -36.42 -26.83 35.89
C GLU A 30 -37.06 -28.03 36.61
N LEU A 31 -36.41 -29.09 37.11
CA LEU A 31 -35.05 -29.36 37.61
C LEU A 31 -35.01 -30.88 37.89
N THR A 32 -33.89 -31.60 37.71
CA THR A 32 -33.42 -32.63 38.67
C THR A 32 -31.99 -33.09 38.36
N LYS A 33 -31.23 -33.31 39.44
CA LYS A 33 -29.81 -33.63 39.54
C LYS A 33 -29.47 -35.12 39.32
N ASP A 34 -28.17 -35.31 39.11
CA ASP A 34 -27.29 -36.45 39.44
C ASP A 34 -27.26 -37.68 38.52
N SER A 35 -26.10 -37.84 37.85
CA SER A 35 -25.23 -38.99 38.08
C SER A 35 -23.83 -38.73 37.52
N SER A 36 -22.81 -39.05 38.31
CA SER A 36 -21.41 -39.02 37.94
C SER A 36 -21.06 -40.10 36.91
N SER A 37 -20.33 -39.74 35.86
CA SER A 37 -19.54 -40.69 35.08
C SER A 37 -18.21 -40.04 34.70
N THR A 38 -17.16 -40.52 35.34
CA THR A 38 -15.76 -40.33 34.97
C THR A 38 -15.52 -40.84 33.55
N GLU A 39 -15.46 -39.93 32.58
CA GLU A 39 -14.82 -40.17 31.29
C GLU A 39 -13.45 -39.47 31.27
N THR A 40 -12.41 -40.29 31.31
CA THR A 40 -11.05 -39.92 30.93
C THR A 40 -11.04 -39.45 29.47
N ILE A 41 -11.13 -38.14 29.27
CA ILE A 41 -10.87 -37.50 27.97
C ILE A 41 -9.35 -37.54 27.76
N THR A 42 -8.90 -38.54 26.99
CA THR A 42 -7.61 -38.50 26.32
C THR A 42 -7.63 -37.34 25.32
N LYS A 43 -7.02 -36.21 25.71
CA LYS A 43 -6.70 -35.14 24.77
C LYS A 43 -5.74 -35.72 23.72
N LYS A 44 -6.26 -35.89 22.50
CA LYS A 44 -5.47 -35.92 21.26
C LYS A 44 -4.50 -34.72 21.32
N PRO A 45 -3.20 -34.90 21.05
CA PRO A 45 -2.32 -33.76 20.83
C PRO A 45 -2.89 -32.95 19.66
N SER A 46 -3.42 -31.76 19.94
CA SER A 46 -3.75 -30.80 18.90
C SER A 46 -2.44 -30.33 18.28
N GLU A 47 -2.34 -30.47 16.96
CA GLU A 47 -1.23 -30.05 16.11
C GLU A 47 -0.61 -28.72 16.59
N GLN A 48 0.63 -28.80 17.09
CA GLN A 48 1.50 -27.64 17.24
C GLN A 48 2.05 -27.24 15.87
N ASN A 49 2.12 -25.92 15.66
CA ASN A 49 2.63 -25.17 14.51
C ASN A 49 1.65 -24.94 13.34
N LYS A 50 0.61 -24.12 13.58
CA LYS A 50 0.36 -23.05 12.61
C LYS A 50 1.53 -22.08 12.75
N GLU A 51 2.36 -21.93 11.73
CA GLU A 51 3.34 -20.86 11.69
C GLU A 51 2.61 -19.54 11.96
N ASN A 52 3.02 -18.80 13.00
CA ASN A 52 2.52 -17.46 13.27
C ASN A 52 3.10 -16.52 12.21
N LEU A 53 2.57 -16.60 10.99
CA LEU A 53 2.95 -15.74 9.88
C LEU A 53 2.30 -14.37 10.08
N ILE A 54 3.05 -13.33 9.73
CA ILE A 54 2.55 -11.97 9.57
C ILE A 54 2.38 -11.73 8.08
N SER A 55 1.18 -11.30 7.69
CA SER A 55 0.84 -10.92 6.32
C SER A 55 0.91 -9.40 6.14
N ILE A 56 1.65 -8.97 5.13
CA ILE A 56 1.88 -7.55 4.82
C ILE A 56 1.48 -7.32 3.37
N ILE A 57 0.58 -6.37 3.14
CA ILE A 57 0.25 -5.86 1.81
C ILE A 57 1.01 -4.56 1.55
N ALA A 58 1.57 -4.45 0.36
CA ALA A 58 2.19 -3.25 -0.15
C ALA A 58 1.65 -2.90 -1.54
N VAL A 59 1.49 -1.61 -1.78
CA VAL A 59 1.17 -1.05 -3.10
C VAL A 59 2.17 0.04 -3.46
N GLY A 60 2.14 0.44 -4.73
CA GLY A 60 3.00 1.51 -5.24
C GLY A 60 2.50 2.93 -4.93
N ASP A 61 2.75 3.84 -5.85
CA ASP A 61 2.54 5.27 -5.68
C ASP A 61 1.04 5.64 -5.64
N ILE A 62 0.66 6.41 -4.62
CA ILE A 62 -0.71 6.88 -4.38
C ILE A 62 -0.73 8.40 -4.46
N MET A 63 -1.50 8.92 -5.41
CA MET A 63 -1.86 10.32 -5.57
C MET A 63 -3.33 10.34 -6.03
N MET A 64 -4.27 10.40 -5.09
CA MET A 64 -5.71 10.24 -5.34
C MET A 64 -6.37 11.42 -6.07
N GLY A 65 -5.57 12.34 -6.62
CA GLY A 65 -5.99 13.53 -7.32
C GLY A 65 -5.21 14.76 -6.87
N SER A 66 -5.50 15.90 -7.49
CA SER A 66 -4.96 17.17 -6.99
C SER A 66 -5.94 18.32 -7.22
N ASN A 67 -6.13 19.11 -6.17
CA ASN A 67 -6.87 20.37 -6.15
C ASN A 67 -6.00 21.58 -6.54
N TYR A 68 -4.77 21.33 -7.01
CA TYR A 68 -3.83 22.35 -7.45
C TYR A 68 -3.41 22.18 -8.93
N PRO A 69 -3.26 23.28 -9.68
CA PRO A 69 -3.69 24.65 -9.34
C PRO A 69 -5.21 24.83 -9.39
N THR A 70 -5.94 23.79 -9.82
CA THR A 70 -7.40 23.76 -9.91
C THR A 70 -7.95 22.41 -9.46
N ASN A 71 -9.26 22.34 -9.19
CA ASN A 71 -9.94 21.10 -8.79
C ASN A 71 -10.21 20.12 -9.95
N ALA A 72 -9.77 20.41 -11.19
CA ALA A 72 -10.08 19.60 -12.37
C ALA A 72 -9.46 18.19 -12.36
N SER A 73 -8.47 17.97 -11.48
CA SER A 73 -7.81 16.67 -11.29
C SER A 73 -8.26 15.96 -10.02
N LEU A 74 -9.39 16.34 -9.41
CA LEU A 74 -10.04 15.54 -8.38
C LEU A 74 -11.00 14.49 -8.98
N PRO A 75 -11.13 13.31 -8.35
CA PRO A 75 -12.10 12.29 -8.74
C PRO A 75 -13.55 12.76 -8.56
N PRO A 76 -14.51 12.17 -9.31
CA PRO A 76 -15.94 12.39 -9.09
C PRO A 76 -16.36 11.87 -7.70
N ASN A 77 -17.57 12.26 -7.26
CA ASN A 77 -18.12 11.89 -5.95
C ASN A 77 -17.15 12.16 -4.80
N ASP A 78 -16.35 13.23 -4.94
CA ASP A 78 -15.33 13.64 -3.98
C ASP A 78 -14.30 12.52 -3.64
N GLY A 79 -14.09 11.57 -4.55
CA GLY A 79 -13.10 10.50 -4.39
C GLY A 79 -13.52 9.32 -3.53
N ARG A 80 -14.74 9.33 -2.97
CA ARG A 80 -15.23 8.26 -2.09
C ARG A 80 -15.08 6.85 -2.66
N ASP A 81 -15.25 6.71 -3.98
CA ASP A 81 -15.27 5.41 -4.64
C ASP A 81 -13.89 5.00 -5.21
N ILE A 82 -12.85 5.82 -5.06
CA ILE A 82 -11.59 5.70 -5.82
C ILE A 82 -10.82 4.40 -5.55
N LEU A 83 -10.99 3.80 -4.37
CA LEU A 83 -10.36 2.52 -3.98
C LEU A 83 -11.37 1.37 -3.85
N SER A 84 -12.65 1.60 -4.16
CA SER A 84 -13.71 0.62 -3.92
C SER A 84 -13.45 -0.73 -4.62
N GLY A 85 -12.95 -0.70 -5.86
CA GLY A 85 -12.68 -1.89 -6.67
C GLY A 85 -11.53 -2.78 -6.17
N VAL A 86 -10.76 -2.32 -5.18
CA VAL A 86 -9.60 -3.06 -4.62
C VAL A 86 -9.60 -3.14 -3.09
N SER A 87 -10.56 -2.49 -2.43
CA SER A 87 -10.65 -2.41 -0.96
C SER A 87 -10.65 -3.78 -0.26
N GLU A 88 -11.40 -4.76 -0.78
CA GLU A 88 -11.43 -6.12 -0.22
C GLU A 88 -10.04 -6.78 -0.24
N ALA A 89 -9.28 -6.60 -1.31
CA ALA A 89 -7.92 -7.12 -1.41
C ALA A 89 -6.99 -6.42 -0.42
N LEU A 90 -7.07 -5.09 -0.32
CA LEU A 90 -6.26 -4.28 0.59
C LEU A 90 -6.54 -4.56 2.07
N GLN A 91 -7.78 -4.89 2.44
CA GLN A 91 -8.15 -5.26 3.81
C GLN A 91 -7.70 -6.68 4.19
N ASN A 92 -7.19 -7.47 3.25
CA ASN A 92 -6.86 -8.87 3.45
C ASN A 92 -5.42 -9.10 3.97
N ALA A 93 -4.96 -8.33 4.95
CA ALA A 93 -3.67 -8.54 5.59
C ALA A 93 -3.66 -8.03 7.04
N ASP A 94 -2.61 -8.37 7.79
CA ASP A 94 -2.40 -7.82 9.12
C ASP A 94 -1.94 -6.37 9.07
N ILE A 95 -1.23 -5.98 8.01
CA ILE A 95 -0.76 -4.62 7.74
C ILE A 95 -0.88 -4.33 6.25
N THR A 96 -1.42 -3.16 5.90
CA THR A 96 -1.40 -2.65 4.53
C THR A 96 -0.70 -1.30 4.45
N LEU A 97 0.22 -1.16 3.48
CA LEU A 97 1.00 0.06 3.30
C LEU A 97 1.12 0.53 1.85
N GLY A 98 1.43 1.82 1.67
CA GLY A 98 1.68 2.43 0.37
C GLY A 98 2.64 3.62 0.42
N ASN A 99 2.94 4.19 -0.74
CA ASN A 99 3.71 5.44 -0.87
C ASN A 99 2.76 6.60 -1.19
N LEU A 100 2.60 7.56 -0.27
CA LEU A 100 1.69 8.69 -0.46
C LEU A 100 2.43 9.86 -1.11
N GLU A 101 2.16 10.10 -2.38
CA GLU A 101 2.72 11.23 -3.12
C GLU A 101 1.83 12.46 -3.08
N GLY A 102 2.45 13.58 -2.73
CA GLY A 102 1.79 14.87 -2.58
C GLY A 102 1.52 15.20 -1.12
N THR A 103 0.59 16.14 -0.91
CA THR A 103 0.26 16.64 0.42
C THR A 103 -1.23 16.54 0.68
N LEU A 104 -1.61 16.08 1.88
CA LEU A 104 -2.97 16.21 2.40
C LEU A 104 -3.08 17.57 3.09
N LEU A 105 -3.66 18.54 2.38
CA LEU A 105 -3.68 19.95 2.78
C LEU A 105 -4.88 20.66 2.16
N ASN A 106 -5.81 21.12 2.99
CA ASN A 106 -7.00 21.81 2.53
C ASN A 106 -6.68 23.22 2.00
N SER A 107 -5.76 23.93 2.65
CA SER A 107 -5.38 25.29 2.28
C SER A 107 -4.01 25.68 2.84
N GLY A 108 -3.44 26.79 2.36
CA GLY A 108 -2.10 27.23 2.77
C GLY A 108 -0.99 26.48 2.04
N GLY A 109 0.24 26.66 2.54
CA GLY A 109 1.47 26.19 1.90
C GLY A 109 1.77 26.94 0.59
N LYS A 110 3.03 27.36 0.41
CA LYS A 110 3.48 27.85 -0.89
C LYS A 110 3.86 26.63 -1.73
N ALA A 111 3.24 26.48 -2.90
CA ALA A 111 3.65 25.46 -3.85
C ALA A 111 5.15 25.63 -4.19
N LYS A 112 5.85 24.51 -4.37
CA LYS A 112 7.26 24.51 -4.77
C LYS A 112 7.44 25.33 -6.05
N ASP A 113 8.59 26.00 -6.15
CA ASP A 113 8.91 26.74 -7.37
C ASP A 113 9.37 25.75 -8.43
N CYS A 114 8.50 25.48 -9.42
CA CYS A 114 8.82 24.56 -10.51
C CYS A 114 8.30 24.99 -11.89
N GLY A 115 8.20 26.32 -12.10
CA GLY A 115 7.88 26.91 -13.41
C GLY A 115 6.42 26.70 -13.88
N GLU A 116 6.16 26.96 -15.16
CA GLU A 116 4.79 26.96 -15.74
C GLU A 116 4.13 25.57 -15.80
N HIS A 117 4.91 24.49 -15.69
CA HIS A 117 4.42 23.10 -15.70
C HIS A 117 4.64 22.39 -14.36
N CYS A 118 4.45 23.14 -13.29
CA CYS A 118 4.80 22.66 -11.96
C CYS A 118 3.93 21.47 -11.51
N HIS A 119 4.55 20.30 -11.38
CA HIS A 119 3.94 19.10 -10.80
C HIS A 119 3.93 19.22 -9.28
N ALA A 120 2.94 19.95 -8.76
CA ALA A 120 2.64 20.04 -7.33
C ALA A 120 1.29 19.39 -7.02
N PHE A 121 1.26 18.48 -6.04
CA PHE A 121 0.10 17.68 -5.71
C PHE A 121 -0.45 18.01 -4.33
N ARG A 122 -1.72 18.43 -4.29
CA ARG A 122 -2.45 18.77 -3.07
C ARG A 122 -3.80 18.11 -3.07
N MET A 123 -4.04 17.26 -2.10
CA MET A 123 -5.29 16.53 -1.89
C MET A 123 -6.00 17.10 -0.67
N PRO A 124 -7.35 17.05 -0.64
CA PRO A 124 -8.11 17.36 0.58
C PRO A 124 -7.68 16.48 1.76
N GLU A 125 -7.67 17.03 2.97
CA GLU A 125 -7.23 16.29 4.17
C GLU A 125 -8.12 15.07 4.45
N HIS A 126 -9.43 15.17 4.18
CA HIS A 126 -10.36 14.06 4.39
C HIS A 126 -10.12 12.87 3.47
N TYR A 127 -9.27 12.97 2.45
CA TYR A 127 -8.92 11.80 1.63
C TYR A 127 -8.16 10.73 2.43
N ALA A 128 -7.59 11.07 3.59
CA ALA A 128 -7.05 10.08 4.53
C ALA A 128 -8.14 9.13 5.07
N GLU A 129 -9.40 9.55 5.15
CA GLU A 129 -10.53 8.68 5.49
C GLU A 129 -10.63 7.52 4.49
N TYR A 130 -10.53 7.82 3.18
CA TYR A 130 -10.62 6.82 2.12
C TYR A 130 -9.45 5.84 2.14
N LEU A 131 -8.25 6.30 2.52
CA LEU A 131 -7.11 5.41 2.77
C LEU A 131 -7.41 4.49 3.95
N LYS A 132 -7.93 5.05 5.06
CA LYS A 132 -8.22 4.24 6.24
C LYS A 132 -9.30 3.20 5.96
N ASP A 133 -10.39 3.59 5.31
CA ASP A 133 -11.51 2.73 4.93
C ASP A 133 -11.06 1.60 3.98
N ALA A 134 -10.13 1.89 3.07
CA ALA A 134 -9.54 0.89 2.19
C ALA A 134 -8.60 -0.09 2.91
N GLY A 135 -8.27 0.16 4.18
CA GLY A 135 -7.47 -0.74 5.03
C GLY A 135 -6.02 -0.33 5.21
N PHE A 136 -5.59 0.87 4.79
CA PHE A 136 -4.21 1.30 4.99
C PHE A 136 -3.88 1.57 6.46
N ASP A 137 -2.72 1.09 6.90
CA ASP A 137 -2.19 1.26 8.26
C ASP A 137 -0.91 2.08 8.29
N TYR A 138 -0.13 2.09 7.20
CA TYR A 138 1.11 2.87 7.09
C TYR A 138 1.26 3.56 5.73
N MET A 139 1.80 4.77 5.73
CA MET A 139 2.19 5.53 4.53
C MET A 139 3.65 5.94 4.56
N ASN A 140 4.41 5.56 3.54
CA ASN A 140 5.72 6.16 3.29
C ASN A 140 5.55 7.60 2.81
N LEU A 141 6.21 8.53 3.49
CA LEU A 141 6.28 9.95 3.12
C LEU A 141 7.67 10.36 2.62
N ALA A 142 8.62 9.43 2.53
CA ALA A 142 9.87 9.71 1.84
C ALA A 142 9.63 9.61 0.33
N ASN A 143 9.35 10.73 -0.32
CA ASN A 143 9.28 10.86 -1.77
C ASN A 143 9.48 12.31 -2.23
N ASN A 144 9.59 12.49 -3.55
CA ASN A 144 9.81 13.77 -4.22
C ASN A 144 8.64 14.76 -4.11
N HIS A 145 7.41 14.29 -3.85
CA HIS A 145 6.21 15.12 -3.78
C HIS A 145 5.78 15.49 -2.36
N SER A 146 6.40 14.91 -1.33
CA SER A 146 6.11 15.22 0.07
C SER A 146 6.47 16.65 0.47
N GLY A 147 7.29 17.34 -0.32
CA GLY A 147 7.66 18.74 -0.11
C GLY A 147 6.89 19.75 -0.97
N ASP A 148 5.87 19.33 -1.72
CA ASP A 148 5.24 20.16 -2.75
C ASP A 148 4.67 21.48 -2.22
N PHE A 149 4.27 21.52 -0.95
CA PHE A 149 3.75 22.71 -0.26
C PHE A 149 4.60 23.10 0.95
N GLY A 150 5.89 22.73 0.92
CA GLY A 150 6.87 22.99 1.96
C GLY A 150 6.55 22.30 3.29
N VAL A 151 7.11 22.83 4.38
CA VAL A 151 6.91 22.30 5.74
C VAL A 151 5.44 22.27 6.12
N ILE A 152 4.66 23.29 5.73
CA ILE A 152 3.22 23.35 6.03
C ILE A 152 2.48 22.13 5.44
N GLY A 153 2.78 21.75 4.21
CA GLY A 153 2.19 20.57 3.58
C GLY A 153 2.56 19.26 4.27
N ARG A 154 3.81 19.14 4.74
CA ARG A 154 4.28 17.96 5.49
C ARG A 154 3.60 17.84 6.83
N GLU A 155 3.59 18.92 7.62
CA GLU A 155 2.93 18.93 8.92
C GLU A 155 1.44 18.60 8.80
N SER A 156 0.76 19.21 7.82
CA SER A 156 -0.64 18.89 7.54
C SER A 156 -0.83 17.42 7.19
N THR A 157 0.03 16.86 6.34
CA THR A 157 -0.04 15.44 5.95
C THR A 157 0.16 14.51 7.13
N LYS A 158 1.20 14.75 7.94
CA LYS A 158 1.48 14.00 9.17
C LYS A 158 0.31 14.02 10.15
N ASN A 159 -0.17 15.23 10.50
CA ASN A 159 -1.27 15.40 11.44
C ASN A 159 -2.56 14.76 10.93
N THR A 160 -2.82 14.86 9.63
CA THR A 160 -3.99 14.24 9.00
C THR A 160 -3.92 12.72 9.11
N LEU A 161 -2.82 12.09 8.69
CA LEU A 161 -2.65 10.64 8.79
C LEU A 161 -2.77 10.16 10.24
N GLU A 162 -2.15 10.86 11.19
CA GLU A 162 -2.26 10.55 12.62
C GLU A 162 -3.71 10.61 13.11
N SER A 163 -4.48 11.62 12.69
CA SER A 163 -5.89 11.77 13.10
C SER A 163 -6.80 10.62 12.63
N TYR A 164 -6.44 9.93 11.54
CA TYR A 164 -7.13 8.74 11.04
C TYR A 164 -6.47 7.42 11.49
N GLY A 165 -5.47 7.49 12.37
CA GLY A 165 -4.77 6.32 12.89
C GLY A 165 -3.91 5.59 11.84
N ILE A 166 -3.46 6.30 10.80
CA ILE A 166 -2.52 5.79 9.81
C ILE A 166 -1.11 6.22 10.24
N LYS A 167 -0.21 5.24 10.43
CA LYS A 167 1.20 5.49 10.72
C LYS A 167 1.94 6.01 9.49
N TYR A 168 3.06 6.67 9.69
CA TYR A 168 3.87 7.20 8.60
C TYR A 168 5.34 7.29 9.02
N GLY A 169 6.21 7.46 8.04
CA GLY A 169 7.64 7.61 8.27
C GLY A 169 8.41 8.10 7.04
N GLY A 170 9.71 8.32 7.23
CA GLY A 170 10.66 8.68 6.18
C GLY A 170 10.93 10.18 5.97
N LEU A 171 10.37 11.03 6.83
CA LEU A 171 10.74 12.44 6.92
C LEU A 171 11.82 12.64 8.00
N GLN A 172 12.68 13.66 7.87
CA GLN A 172 13.78 13.89 8.83
C GLN A 172 13.31 14.13 10.27
N ASP A 173 12.08 14.61 10.46
CA ASP A 173 11.47 14.87 11.76
C ASP A 173 10.47 13.76 12.19
N ALA A 174 10.35 12.71 11.38
CA ALA A 174 9.54 11.53 11.61
C ALA A 174 10.14 10.36 10.80
N GLU A 175 11.37 9.98 11.17
CA GLU A 175 12.18 9.04 10.38
C GLU A 175 11.53 7.65 10.32
N THR A 176 10.96 7.23 11.44
CA THR A 176 10.44 5.88 11.65
C THR A 176 9.08 5.88 12.33
N SER A 177 8.39 4.74 12.26
CA SER A 177 7.25 4.44 13.13
C SER A 177 7.25 2.98 13.55
N VAL A 178 6.52 2.67 14.61
CA VAL A 178 6.35 1.30 15.11
C VAL A 178 4.86 1.04 15.34
N MET A 179 4.43 -0.17 14.99
CA MET A 179 3.09 -0.68 15.28
C MET A 179 3.17 -2.13 15.77
N GLU A 180 2.07 -2.61 16.36
CA GLU A 180 1.97 -3.94 16.94
C GLU A 180 0.90 -4.75 16.23
N VAL A 181 1.24 -5.98 15.82
CA VAL A 181 0.29 -6.99 15.35
C VAL A 181 0.31 -8.14 16.35
N GLY A 182 -0.72 -8.22 17.18
CA GLY A 182 -0.76 -9.17 18.29
C GLY A 182 0.35 -8.88 19.31
N ARG A 183 1.43 -9.67 19.29
CA ARG A 183 2.62 -9.48 20.15
C ARG A 183 3.87 -9.07 19.37
N THR A 184 3.77 -8.98 18.04
CA THR A 184 4.89 -8.71 17.16
C THR A 184 5.00 -7.20 16.95
N LYS A 185 6.15 -6.62 17.27
CA LYS A 185 6.47 -5.22 16.98
C LYS A 185 7.06 -5.11 15.59
N ILE A 186 6.49 -4.21 14.79
CA ILE A 186 6.88 -3.99 13.40
C ILE A 186 7.31 -2.55 13.25
N GLY A 187 8.59 -2.36 12.91
CA GLY A 187 9.20 -1.07 12.68
C GLY A 187 9.21 -0.71 11.19
N PHE A 188 8.99 0.56 10.88
CA PHE A 188 8.94 1.10 9.53
C PHE A 188 9.92 2.26 9.39
N ALA A 189 10.65 2.28 8.29
CA ALA A 189 11.49 3.42 7.88
C ALA A 189 11.29 3.70 6.39
N GLY A 190 11.40 4.98 6.00
CA GLY A 190 11.23 5.42 4.61
C GLY A 190 12.42 6.23 4.13
N PHE A 191 12.82 6.10 2.87
CA PHE A 191 13.98 6.82 2.32
C PHE A 191 13.75 7.36 0.91
N ALA A 192 14.25 8.57 0.65
CA ALA A 192 14.20 9.23 -0.67
C ALA A 192 15.31 10.26 -0.78
N PRO A 193 15.76 10.64 -1.99
CA PRO A 193 16.89 11.56 -2.18
C PRO A 193 16.51 13.04 -1.99
N ASN A 194 15.26 13.32 -1.60
CA ASN A 194 14.68 14.65 -1.70
C ASN A 194 14.84 15.46 -0.40
N TRP A 195 14.74 16.79 -0.50
CA TRP A 195 14.89 17.65 0.66
C TRP A 195 13.87 17.30 1.75
N GLY A 196 14.32 17.16 3.00
CA GLY A 196 13.47 16.88 4.17
C GLY A 196 13.02 15.44 4.33
N THR A 197 13.48 14.52 3.47
CA THR A 197 13.33 13.06 3.65
C THR A 197 14.60 12.47 4.26
N CYS A 198 14.50 11.25 4.80
CA CYS A 198 15.68 10.45 5.13
C CYS A 198 16.38 10.07 3.82
N ASP A 199 17.64 10.49 3.63
CA ASP A 199 18.32 10.41 2.34
C ASP A 199 18.74 8.98 1.98
N ILE A 200 18.18 8.44 0.89
CA ILE A 200 18.55 7.13 0.32
C ILE A 200 20.03 7.07 -0.09
N ASN A 201 20.64 8.21 -0.47
CA ASN A 201 22.05 8.27 -0.84
C ASN A 201 22.99 8.24 0.37
N ASN A 202 22.49 8.42 1.59
CA ASN A 202 23.25 8.31 2.82
C ASN A 202 23.09 6.92 3.44
N LEU A 203 23.67 5.91 2.77
CA LEU A 203 23.53 4.51 3.18
C LEU A 203 24.00 4.28 4.62
N SER A 204 25.05 4.95 5.09
CA SER A 204 25.53 4.82 6.46
C SER A 204 24.46 5.23 7.48
N LYS A 205 23.79 6.37 7.25
CA LYS A 205 22.70 6.82 8.13
C LYS A 205 21.46 5.92 8.01
N ALA A 206 21.15 5.44 6.80
CA ALA A 206 20.06 4.48 6.62
C ALA A 206 20.29 3.19 7.41
N LYS A 207 21.52 2.64 7.36
CA LYS A 207 21.90 1.46 8.14
C LYS A 207 21.82 1.70 9.65
N GLU A 208 22.16 2.90 10.13
CA GLU A 208 22.01 3.28 11.54
C GLU A 208 20.53 3.25 11.98
N ILE A 209 19.64 3.94 11.23
CA ILE A 209 18.20 3.98 11.51
C ILE A 209 17.61 2.57 11.55
N VAL A 210 17.95 1.74 10.58
CA VAL A 210 17.45 0.35 10.49
C VAL A 210 17.99 -0.52 11.62
N SER A 211 19.28 -0.37 11.97
CA SER A 211 19.88 -1.10 13.09
C SER A 211 19.23 -0.72 14.42
N ASP A 212 18.85 0.54 14.60
CA ASP A 212 18.16 1.00 15.80
C ASP A 212 16.73 0.44 15.88
N LEU A 213 15.97 0.47 14.77
CA LEU A 213 14.67 -0.19 14.71
C LEU A 213 14.76 -1.69 15.05
N LYS A 214 15.78 -2.39 14.53
CA LYS A 214 15.93 -3.83 14.75
C LYS A 214 16.21 -4.20 16.21
N LYS A 215 16.73 -3.28 17.04
CA LYS A 215 16.91 -3.50 18.48
C LYS A 215 15.59 -3.53 19.24
N GLU A 216 14.55 -2.87 18.71
CA GLU A 216 13.28 -2.63 19.41
C GLU A 216 12.09 -3.38 18.77
N CYS A 217 12.25 -3.83 17.52
CA CYS A 217 11.20 -4.45 16.72
C CYS A 217 11.56 -5.89 16.31
N ASP A 218 10.55 -6.75 16.24
CA ASP A 218 10.70 -8.13 15.77
C ASP A 218 10.91 -8.17 14.24
N ILE A 219 10.16 -7.33 13.52
CA ILE A 219 10.20 -7.20 12.06
C ILE A 219 10.49 -5.74 11.69
N VAL A 220 11.37 -5.51 10.72
CA VAL A 220 11.66 -4.17 10.18
C VAL A 220 11.34 -4.12 8.69
N VAL A 221 10.43 -3.22 8.30
CA VAL A 221 10.04 -2.95 6.92
C VAL A 221 10.66 -1.62 6.47
N VAL A 222 11.45 -1.66 5.41
CA VAL A 222 12.05 -0.45 4.81
C VAL A 222 11.32 -0.12 3.51
N CYS A 223 10.84 1.11 3.40
CA CYS A 223 10.34 1.67 2.16
C CYS A 223 11.39 2.59 1.53
N PHE A 224 11.44 2.67 0.21
CA PHE A 224 12.18 3.73 -0.47
C PHE A 224 11.43 4.27 -1.67
N HIS A 225 11.77 5.50 -2.04
CA HIS A 225 11.34 6.15 -3.27
C HIS A 225 12.59 6.64 -4.03
N GLY A 226 12.97 5.91 -5.06
CA GLY A 226 14.27 6.07 -5.73
C GLY A 226 14.38 5.24 -7.01
N GLY A 227 15.50 5.37 -7.71
CA GLY A 227 15.67 4.85 -9.07
C GLY A 227 15.23 5.84 -10.16
N ALA A 228 15.54 5.50 -11.42
CA ALA A 228 15.09 6.27 -12.58
C ALA A 228 13.59 6.05 -12.82
N GLU A 229 12.95 6.99 -13.53
CA GLU A 229 11.49 6.99 -13.71
C GLU A 229 11.05 6.80 -15.18
N GLY A 230 9.88 6.19 -15.34
CA GLY A 230 9.21 6.02 -16.63
C GLY A 230 9.43 4.64 -17.27
N THR A 231 8.89 4.46 -18.47
CA THR A 231 8.83 3.15 -19.16
C THR A 231 10.20 2.55 -19.46
N GLY A 232 11.25 3.37 -19.60
CA GLY A 232 12.63 2.90 -19.78
C GLY A 232 13.27 2.35 -18.52
N ALA A 233 12.64 2.54 -17.36
CA ALA A 233 13.19 2.26 -16.05
C ALA A 233 12.59 1.00 -15.39
N GLN A 234 12.22 -0.02 -16.17
CA GLN A 234 11.71 -1.29 -15.63
C GLN A 234 12.81 -2.25 -15.16
N ARG A 235 14.04 -2.08 -15.66
CA ARG A 235 15.17 -2.97 -15.36
C ARG A 235 15.87 -2.50 -14.09
N VAL A 236 16.15 -3.42 -13.18
CA VAL A 236 16.93 -3.19 -11.98
C VAL A 236 18.38 -3.56 -12.24
N ARG A 237 19.30 -2.67 -11.88
CA ARG A 237 20.75 -2.88 -11.99
C ARG A 237 21.42 -2.33 -10.75
N ASN A 238 22.54 -2.95 -10.36
CA ASN A 238 23.37 -2.46 -9.26
C ASN A 238 24.23 -1.28 -9.74
N GLU A 239 23.57 -0.15 -10.00
CA GLU A 239 24.20 1.09 -10.42
C GLU A 239 23.43 2.29 -9.87
N THR A 240 24.09 3.44 -9.74
CA THR A 240 23.41 4.68 -9.37
C THR A 240 22.51 5.14 -10.51
N GLU A 241 21.24 5.34 -10.22
CA GLU A 241 20.25 5.85 -11.16
C GLU A 241 20.02 7.36 -10.99
N TYR A 242 19.56 8.00 -12.06
CA TYR A 242 19.27 9.42 -12.11
C TYR A 242 17.93 9.68 -12.79
N TYR A 243 17.25 10.76 -12.39
CA TYR A 243 16.08 11.27 -13.08
C TYR A 243 16.09 12.80 -13.06
N LEU A 244 15.94 13.43 -14.23
CA LEU A 244 15.99 14.90 -14.40
C LEU A 244 17.21 15.56 -13.71
N GLY A 245 18.36 14.88 -13.68
CA GLY A 245 19.60 15.35 -13.05
C GLY A 245 19.71 15.10 -11.55
N GLU A 246 18.66 14.62 -10.89
CA GLU A 246 18.70 14.20 -9.48
C GLU A 246 19.35 12.81 -9.36
N LYS A 247 20.23 12.63 -8.37
CA LYS A 247 20.80 11.33 -8.01
C LYS A 247 19.76 10.53 -7.21
N ARG A 248 19.10 9.57 -7.85
CA ARG A 248 17.98 8.81 -7.30
C ARG A 248 18.40 7.54 -6.54
N GLY A 249 19.69 7.41 -6.25
CA GLY A 249 20.28 6.29 -5.50
C GLY A 249 20.66 5.08 -6.34
N ASN A 250 21.46 4.19 -5.76
CA ASN A 250 21.65 2.83 -6.24
C ASN A 250 20.73 1.93 -5.41
N VAL A 251 19.58 1.56 -5.97
CA VAL A 251 18.51 0.88 -5.21
C VAL A 251 18.92 -0.53 -4.78
N VAL A 252 19.80 -1.21 -5.51
CA VAL A 252 20.32 -2.54 -5.14
C VAL A 252 21.27 -2.42 -3.95
N GLU A 253 22.29 -1.56 -4.06
CA GLU A 253 23.24 -1.31 -2.96
C GLU A 253 22.52 -0.84 -1.69
N PHE A 254 21.54 0.04 -1.84
CA PHE A 254 20.71 0.49 -0.73
C PHE A 254 19.93 -0.67 -0.09
N SER A 255 19.20 -1.45 -0.89
CA SER A 255 18.35 -2.54 -0.40
C SER A 255 19.15 -3.63 0.30
N HIS A 256 20.28 -4.03 -0.29
CA HIS A 256 21.20 -5.00 0.33
C HIS A 256 21.77 -4.44 1.63
N GLY A 257 22.24 -3.18 1.62
CA GLY A 257 22.83 -2.55 2.79
C GLY A 257 21.88 -2.41 3.98
N VAL A 258 20.60 -2.11 3.76
CA VAL A 258 19.60 -2.06 4.86
C VAL A 258 19.21 -3.45 5.35
N ILE A 259 19.18 -4.48 4.49
CA ILE A 259 18.99 -5.87 4.93
C ILE A 259 20.14 -6.32 5.83
N GLU A 260 21.39 -6.02 5.45
CA GLU A 260 22.56 -6.27 6.30
C GLU A 260 22.47 -5.56 7.66
N ALA A 261 21.79 -4.42 7.73
CA ALA A 261 21.56 -3.66 8.96
C ALA A 261 20.37 -4.18 9.80
N GLY A 262 19.59 -5.14 9.28
CA GLY A 262 18.50 -5.78 10.01
C GLY A 262 17.11 -5.59 9.42
N ALA A 263 16.97 -4.99 8.23
CA ALA A 263 15.69 -4.97 7.53
C ALA A 263 15.26 -6.39 7.13
N ASP A 264 13.95 -6.66 7.28
CA ASP A 264 13.35 -7.96 6.99
C ASP A 264 12.59 -7.96 5.65
N LEU A 265 12.12 -6.78 5.22
CA LEU A 265 11.40 -6.54 3.98
C LEU A 265 11.78 -5.16 3.42
N VAL A 266 12.05 -5.07 2.11
CA VAL A 266 12.34 -3.80 1.42
C VAL A 266 11.36 -3.57 0.29
N LEU A 267 10.71 -2.40 0.27
CA LEU A 267 9.62 -2.06 -0.66
C LEU A 267 9.91 -0.73 -1.36
N GLY A 268 10.13 -0.79 -2.66
CA GLY A 268 10.48 0.35 -3.51
C GLY A 268 9.29 1.00 -4.20
N SER A 269 9.48 2.27 -4.55
CA SER A 269 8.56 3.13 -5.28
C SER A 269 9.33 4.22 -6.04
N GLY A 270 8.66 5.03 -6.88
CA GLY A 270 9.27 6.14 -7.61
C GLY A 270 9.51 5.92 -9.11
N PRO A 271 9.89 4.72 -9.61
CA PRO A 271 10.01 4.52 -11.05
C PRO A 271 8.69 4.67 -11.83
N HIS A 272 7.55 4.69 -11.13
CA HIS A 272 6.19 4.73 -11.68
C HIS A 272 5.85 3.56 -12.61
N VAL A 273 6.68 2.50 -12.58
CA VAL A 273 6.49 1.22 -13.25
C VAL A 273 6.86 0.09 -12.30
N ALA A 274 6.20 -1.05 -12.39
CA ALA A 274 6.59 -2.24 -11.64
C ALA A 274 7.99 -2.73 -12.08
N ARG A 275 8.81 -3.14 -11.11
CA ARG A 275 10.17 -3.66 -11.31
C ARG A 275 10.29 -5.09 -10.76
N ALA A 276 11.45 -5.69 -10.98
CA ALA A 276 11.82 -7.00 -10.45
C ALA A 276 11.69 -7.10 -8.93
N MET A 277 11.58 -8.34 -8.45
CA MET A 277 11.67 -8.71 -7.04
C MET A 277 12.92 -9.57 -6.81
N GLU A 278 13.40 -9.61 -5.58
CA GLU A 278 14.60 -10.36 -5.21
C GLU A 278 14.44 -10.98 -3.82
N LEU A 279 15.05 -12.14 -3.61
CA LEU A 279 15.28 -12.71 -2.28
C LEU A 279 16.77 -12.66 -1.96
N TYR A 280 17.15 -11.74 -1.10
CA TYR A 280 18.53 -11.49 -0.68
C TYR A 280 18.71 -11.89 0.78
N GLU A 281 19.63 -12.81 1.08
CA GLU A 281 19.85 -13.34 2.44
C GLU A 281 18.55 -13.84 3.14
N GLY A 282 17.59 -14.35 2.35
CA GLY A 282 16.29 -14.82 2.85
C GLY A 282 15.30 -13.71 3.19
N LYS A 283 15.61 -12.45 2.84
CA LYS A 283 14.76 -11.26 2.99
C LYS A 283 14.25 -10.80 1.64
N PHE A 284 12.99 -10.38 1.60
CA PHE A 284 12.30 -10.08 0.35
C PHE A 284 12.48 -8.61 -0.04
N ILE A 285 12.69 -8.36 -1.32
CA ILE A 285 12.82 -7.03 -1.90
C ILE A 285 11.87 -6.91 -3.09
N ALA A 286 11.04 -5.87 -3.12
CA ALA A 286 10.35 -5.43 -4.33
C ALA A 286 10.89 -4.07 -4.74
N TYR A 287 11.51 -3.95 -5.92
CA TYR A 287 12.22 -2.73 -6.30
C TYR A 287 11.31 -1.58 -6.77
N SER A 288 10.08 -1.88 -7.17
CA SER A 288 9.02 -0.91 -7.44
C SER A 288 7.70 -1.63 -7.68
N LEU A 289 6.62 -1.11 -7.12
CA LEU A 289 5.25 -1.57 -7.36
C LEU A 289 4.47 -0.68 -8.36
N GLY A 290 5.13 0.32 -8.96
CA GLY A 290 4.55 1.19 -9.97
C GLY A 290 3.52 2.18 -9.42
N ASN A 291 2.63 2.68 -10.28
CA ASN A 291 1.55 3.56 -9.84
C ASN A 291 0.35 2.74 -9.36
N PHE A 292 -0.14 2.98 -8.15
CA PHE A 292 -1.30 2.28 -7.63
C PHE A 292 -2.62 3.03 -7.89
N CYS A 293 -2.71 4.28 -7.44
CA CYS A 293 -3.90 5.11 -7.58
C CYS A 293 -3.47 6.55 -7.83
N THR A 294 -3.34 6.94 -9.10
CA THR A 294 -2.71 8.20 -9.51
C THR A 294 -3.62 9.07 -10.38
N TYR A 295 -4.78 9.43 -9.82
CA TYR A 295 -5.89 10.02 -10.56
C TYR A 295 -5.55 11.37 -11.24
N GLY A 296 -5.72 11.42 -12.56
CA GLY A 296 -5.84 12.63 -13.35
C GLY A 296 -4.56 13.40 -13.64
N LYS A 297 -3.40 13.02 -13.09
CA LYS A 297 -2.11 13.68 -13.34
C LYS A 297 -1.06 12.78 -14.03
N PHE A 298 -1.30 11.48 -14.13
CA PHE A 298 -0.34 10.52 -14.70
C PHE A 298 -0.80 10.00 -16.06
N GLY A 299 0.16 9.73 -16.95
CA GLY A 299 -0.08 9.00 -18.19
C GLY A 299 -0.03 7.49 -17.92
N LEU A 300 -1.15 6.78 -18.10
CA LEU A 300 -1.31 5.39 -17.65
C LEU A 300 -1.25 4.37 -18.80
N ALA A 301 -0.70 4.76 -19.95
CA ALA A 301 -0.59 3.87 -21.10
C ALA A 301 0.44 2.75 -20.86
N GLY A 302 0.09 1.53 -21.25
CA GLY A 302 1.00 0.38 -21.19
C GLY A 302 1.39 0.02 -19.75
N VAL A 303 2.68 -0.11 -19.49
CA VAL A 303 3.22 -0.55 -18.19
C VAL A 303 3.04 0.49 -17.06
N LEU A 304 2.79 1.75 -17.40
CA LEU A 304 2.55 2.83 -16.42
C LEU A 304 1.20 2.71 -15.70
N GLY A 305 0.25 1.96 -16.28
CA GLY A 305 -1.06 1.70 -15.70
C GLY A 305 -1.14 0.41 -14.90
N LEU A 306 -0.05 -0.35 -14.76
CA LEU A 306 0.00 -1.55 -13.93
C LEU A 306 0.20 -1.15 -12.47
N ALA A 307 -0.61 -1.73 -11.59
CA ALA A 307 -0.78 -1.28 -10.21
C ALA A 307 -0.78 -2.45 -9.20
N PRO A 308 0.15 -3.41 -9.31
CA PRO A 308 0.13 -4.64 -8.50
C PRO A 308 -0.09 -4.37 -7.00
N ILE A 309 -0.93 -5.20 -6.37
CA ILE A 309 -0.96 -5.35 -4.92
C ILE A 309 -0.06 -6.53 -4.59
N LEU A 310 0.99 -6.29 -3.84
CA LEU A 310 1.89 -7.33 -3.35
C LEU A 310 1.48 -7.73 -1.94
N LYS A 311 1.19 -9.01 -1.72
CA LYS A 311 1.00 -9.60 -0.40
C LYS A 311 2.17 -10.51 -0.06
N VAL A 312 2.81 -10.28 1.08
CA VAL A 312 3.97 -11.03 1.57
C VAL A 312 3.66 -11.65 2.92
N TYR A 313 4.10 -12.89 3.12
CA TYR A 313 4.05 -13.56 4.42
C TYR A 313 5.47 -13.74 4.94
N VAL A 314 5.70 -13.26 6.17
CA VAL A 314 6.95 -13.46 6.91
C VAL A 314 6.71 -14.24 8.19
N ASP A 315 7.70 -15.00 8.64
CA ASP A 315 7.66 -15.63 9.95
C ASP A 315 7.90 -14.62 11.09
N GLY A 316 7.77 -15.05 12.35
CA GLY A 316 8.02 -14.21 13.52
C GLY A 316 9.48 -13.74 13.70
N LYS A 317 10.38 -14.06 12.77
CA LYS A 317 11.77 -13.57 12.70
C LYS A 317 12.02 -12.73 11.44
N GLY A 318 10.95 -12.37 10.72
CA GLY A 318 11.00 -11.59 9.50
C GLY A 318 11.60 -12.34 8.31
N LYS A 319 11.67 -13.68 8.32
CA LYS A 319 12.10 -14.45 7.14
C LYS A 319 10.92 -14.54 6.17
N PHE A 320 11.18 -14.29 4.88
CA PHE A 320 10.17 -14.50 3.83
C PHE A 320 9.77 -15.98 3.75
N VAL A 321 8.46 -16.24 3.64
CA VAL A 321 7.89 -17.60 3.52
C VAL A 321 7.23 -17.80 2.15
N LYS A 322 6.34 -16.89 1.77
CA LYS A 322 5.63 -16.89 0.49
C LYS A 322 5.04 -15.51 0.19
N GLY A 323 4.57 -15.30 -1.03
CA GLY A 323 3.86 -14.09 -1.39
C GLY A 323 2.85 -14.32 -2.51
N GLU A 324 2.18 -13.26 -2.90
CA GLU A 324 1.18 -13.23 -3.95
C GLU A 324 1.15 -11.83 -4.59
N ILE A 325 1.06 -11.78 -5.91
CA ILE A 325 0.84 -10.56 -6.68
C ILE A 325 -0.58 -10.58 -7.19
N ILE A 326 -1.46 -9.82 -6.55
CA ILE A 326 -2.80 -9.57 -7.04
C ILE A 326 -2.68 -8.52 -8.14
N SER A 327 -2.98 -8.91 -9.38
CA SER A 327 -2.86 -8.01 -10.51
C SER A 327 -3.98 -6.99 -10.51
N VAL A 328 -3.59 -5.73 -10.67
CA VAL A 328 -4.49 -4.57 -10.74
C VAL A 328 -4.01 -3.68 -11.88
N GLN A 329 -4.97 -3.07 -12.56
CA GLN A 329 -4.72 -2.05 -13.57
C GLN A 329 -5.48 -0.78 -13.20
N GLN A 330 -4.85 0.36 -13.42
CA GLN A 330 -5.54 1.64 -13.35
C GLN A 330 -6.34 1.91 -14.63
N LYS A 331 -7.66 2.03 -14.50
CA LYS A 331 -8.57 2.35 -15.61
C LYS A 331 -8.93 3.83 -15.64
N GLY A 332 -9.35 4.27 -16.82
CA GLY A 332 -9.80 5.64 -17.07
C GLY A 332 -8.73 6.66 -16.69
N ARG A 333 -9.02 7.47 -15.67
CA ARG A 333 -8.14 8.54 -15.19
C ARG A 333 -7.19 8.11 -14.07
N GLY A 334 -7.17 6.85 -13.63
CA GLY A 334 -6.32 6.39 -12.52
C GLY A 334 -7.04 5.66 -11.40
N ILE A 335 -8.13 4.96 -11.72
CA ILE A 335 -8.90 4.19 -10.73
C ILE A 335 -8.39 2.74 -10.76
N PRO A 336 -7.83 2.21 -9.66
CA PRO A 336 -7.37 0.82 -9.61
C PRO A 336 -8.56 -0.15 -9.66
N GLU A 337 -8.46 -1.14 -10.53
CA GLU A 337 -9.40 -2.25 -10.65
C GLU A 337 -8.64 -3.58 -10.79
N ILE A 338 -9.16 -4.66 -10.21
CA ILE A 338 -8.60 -6.01 -10.36
C ILE A 338 -8.45 -6.36 -11.85
N ASP A 339 -7.28 -6.92 -12.18
CA ASP A 339 -6.92 -7.42 -13.51
C ASP A 339 -6.83 -8.94 -13.49
N GLU A 340 -7.92 -9.58 -13.92
CA GLU A 340 -8.06 -11.05 -14.04
C GLU A 340 -7.08 -11.69 -15.06
N THR A 341 -6.34 -10.89 -15.84
CA THR A 341 -5.37 -11.41 -16.81
C THR A 341 -3.99 -11.68 -16.20
N ASN A 342 -3.79 -11.35 -14.92
CA ASN A 342 -2.53 -11.49 -14.19
C ASN A 342 -1.34 -10.77 -14.86
N LYS A 343 -1.60 -9.66 -15.55
CA LYS A 343 -0.59 -9.01 -16.39
C LYS A 343 0.57 -8.44 -15.59
N SER A 344 0.30 -7.87 -14.43
CA SER A 344 1.35 -7.32 -13.57
C SER A 344 2.25 -8.42 -13.03
N ALA A 345 1.68 -9.55 -12.59
CA ALA A 345 2.43 -10.73 -12.14
C ALA A 345 3.33 -11.29 -13.25
N GLN A 346 2.79 -11.46 -14.48
CA GLN A 346 3.58 -11.94 -15.62
C GLN A 346 4.76 -11.02 -15.96
N ILE A 347 4.55 -9.71 -15.93
CA ILE A 347 5.62 -8.74 -16.21
C ILE A 347 6.68 -8.75 -15.10
N ILE A 348 6.28 -8.77 -13.83
CA ILE A 348 7.20 -8.83 -12.70
C ILE A 348 7.99 -10.13 -12.69
N SER A 349 7.35 -11.27 -12.99
CA SER A 349 8.00 -12.57 -13.15
C SER A 349 9.10 -12.51 -14.21
N LYS A 350 8.77 -11.96 -15.40
CA LYS A 350 9.75 -11.78 -16.48
C LYS A 350 10.90 -10.84 -16.08
N LEU A 351 10.62 -9.71 -15.45
CA LEU A 351 11.65 -8.77 -15.01
C LEU A 351 12.58 -9.41 -13.96
N THR A 352 12.00 -10.15 -13.02
CA THR A 352 12.74 -10.88 -11.98
C THR A 352 13.72 -11.88 -12.59
N GLN A 353 13.29 -12.68 -13.57
CA GLN A 353 14.17 -13.62 -14.28
C GLN A 353 15.27 -12.91 -15.09
N MET A 354 14.97 -11.73 -15.63
CA MET A 354 15.90 -10.95 -16.46
C MET A 354 16.95 -10.20 -15.63
N ASP A 355 16.60 -9.75 -14.43
CA ASP A 355 17.46 -8.92 -13.57
C ASP A 355 18.22 -9.75 -12.54
N PHE A 356 17.62 -10.85 -12.06
CA PHE A 356 18.18 -11.74 -11.05
C PHE A 356 18.20 -13.17 -11.58
N THR A 357 19.19 -13.52 -12.40
CA THR A 357 19.26 -14.83 -13.09
C THR A 357 19.43 -16.03 -12.15
N ASN A 358 19.90 -15.78 -10.92
CA ASN A 358 20.00 -16.78 -9.85
C ASN A 358 18.93 -16.55 -8.77
N SER A 359 17.80 -15.93 -9.16
CA SER A 359 16.66 -15.70 -8.28
C SER A 359 16.26 -17.01 -7.61
N LYS A 360 16.08 -16.95 -6.29
CA LYS A 360 15.51 -18.04 -5.49
C LYS A 360 14.00 -17.91 -5.32
N ILE A 361 13.39 -16.93 -5.99
CA ILE A 361 11.93 -16.78 -6.03
C ILE A 361 11.40 -17.19 -7.38
N ASN A 362 10.35 -17.98 -7.36
CA ASN A 362 9.52 -18.29 -8.50
C ASN A 362 8.19 -17.54 -8.36
N ILE A 363 7.77 -16.91 -9.46
CA ILE A 363 6.49 -16.20 -9.58
C ILE A 363 5.72 -16.89 -10.70
N ASP A 364 4.67 -17.64 -10.34
CA ASP A 364 3.88 -18.36 -11.31
C ASP A 364 2.88 -17.46 -12.08
N GLY A 365 2.12 -18.06 -13.00
CA GLY A 365 1.16 -17.33 -13.84
C GLY A 365 -0.03 -16.73 -13.08
N ASP A 366 -0.30 -17.23 -11.86
CA ASP A 366 -1.36 -16.75 -10.98
C ASP A 366 -0.83 -15.72 -9.98
N GLY A 367 0.47 -15.38 -10.05
CA GLY A 367 1.12 -14.40 -9.19
C GLY A 367 1.54 -14.96 -7.84
N ILE A 368 1.47 -16.27 -7.61
CA ILE A 368 1.96 -16.87 -6.37
C ILE A 368 3.50 -16.84 -6.37
N ILE A 369 4.06 -16.34 -5.27
CA ILE A 369 5.49 -16.24 -5.05
C ILE A 369 5.92 -17.34 -4.07
N THR A 370 6.79 -18.24 -4.54
CA THR A 370 7.40 -19.30 -3.73
C THR A 370 8.92 -19.21 -3.74
N ILE A 371 9.56 -19.85 -2.77
CA ILE A 371 11.01 -20.02 -2.73
C ILE A 371 11.36 -21.33 -3.46
N ASP A 372 12.27 -21.25 -4.42
CA ASP A 372 12.85 -22.43 -5.07
C ASP A 372 13.83 -23.11 -4.11
N ASN A 373 13.66 -24.42 -3.93
CA ASN A 373 14.48 -25.24 -3.03
C ASN A 373 15.85 -25.59 -3.60
#